data_AF-A0AAW4J9L2-F1
#
_entry.id   AF-A0AAW4J9L2-F1
#
_cell.length_a   1.000
_cell.length_b   1.000
_cell.length_c   1.000
_cell.angle_alpha   90.00
_cell.angle_beta   90.00
_cell.angle_gamma   90.00
#
_symmetry.space_group_name_H-M   'P 1'
#
loop_
_entity.id
_entity.type
_entity.pdbx_description
1 polymer ?
#
loop_
_entity_poly.entity_id
_entity_poly.type
_entity_poly.pdbx_seq_one_letter_code
_entity_poly.pdbx_strand_id
1 'polypeptide(L)'
;MNYPTSNSNKTLRPIHWALVVGSMILLLAAGILFNQHQQRQTDLKLAQLALEQSKLQSQTASSSQASSATIEGEISDLDDLTTTTEPSVTESKVSTVSTALDSNLADLSMTVDQQYHEDKTLSSNPSSYGLKPMKSAPEDLKAIVAEINPMLRAHLMDEWGRASADQLAKRVDGWTEQADSLTYRTAWDSDRYQCTWYVVRWDKRNNQILNQGYLPCF
;
A
#
# COMPACT_ATOMS: atom_id res chain seq x y z
N MET A 1 -3.87 59.38 -41.19
CA MET A 1 -4.00 58.58 -39.96
C MET A 1 -3.64 57.15 -40.30
N ASN A 2 -2.63 56.58 -39.63
CA ASN A 2 -2.45 55.14 -39.41
C ASN A 2 -1.28 54.97 -38.42
N TYR A 3 -1.60 54.50 -37.21
CA TYR A 3 -0.64 54.15 -36.16
C TYR A 3 -0.13 52.72 -36.40
N PRO A 4 1.17 52.45 -36.26
CA PRO A 4 1.64 51.09 -36.05
C PRO A 4 1.52 50.72 -34.56
N THR A 5 0.71 49.72 -34.25
CA THR A 5 0.65 49.07 -32.93
C THR A 5 1.88 48.20 -32.73
N SER A 6 2.73 48.59 -31.78
CA SER A 6 3.87 47.80 -31.28
C SER A 6 3.35 46.66 -30.39
N ASN A 7 3.40 45.43 -30.90
CA ASN A 7 3.21 44.24 -30.06
C ASN A 7 4.52 43.94 -29.33
N SER A 8 4.62 44.42 -28.10
CA SER A 8 5.73 44.13 -27.20
C SER A 8 5.58 42.71 -26.65
N ASN A 9 6.24 41.73 -27.28
CA ASN A 9 6.49 40.43 -26.68
C ASN A 9 7.51 40.61 -25.55
N LYS A 10 7.02 40.82 -24.32
CA LYS A 10 7.85 40.77 -23.13
C LYS A 10 8.27 39.33 -22.89
N THR A 11 9.43 38.96 -23.40
CA THR A 11 10.18 37.77 -22.99
C THR A 11 10.48 37.89 -21.50
N LEU A 12 9.80 37.10 -20.66
CA LEU A 12 10.13 36.99 -19.25
C LEU A 12 11.57 36.51 -19.11
N ARG A 13 12.38 37.27 -18.37
CA ARG A 13 13.79 36.97 -18.12
C ARG A 13 13.92 35.61 -17.41
N PRO A 14 14.98 34.82 -17.71
CA PRO A 14 15.17 33.45 -17.19
C PRO A 14 15.18 33.34 -15.65
N ILE A 15 15.49 34.44 -14.95
CA ILE A 15 15.49 34.51 -13.48
C ILE A 15 14.07 34.35 -12.90
N HIS A 16 13.02 34.84 -13.58
CA HIS A 16 11.65 34.68 -13.10
C HIS A 16 11.17 33.22 -13.19
N TRP A 17 11.66 32.46 -14.17
CA TRP A 17 11.35 31.04 -14.31
C TRP A 17 11.93 30.21 -13.16
N ALA A 18 13.17 30.50 -12.76
CA ALA A 18 13.82 29.82 -11.64
C ALA A 18 13.08 30.08 -10.30
N LEU A 19 12.58 31.29 -10.07
CA LEU A 19 11.81 31.62 -8.87
C LEU A 19 10.44 30.93 -8.83
N VAL A 20 9.76 30.81 -9.96
CA VAL A 20 8.46 30.12 -10.05
C VAL A 20 8.63 28.62 -9.79
N VAL A 21 9.63 27.99 -10.42
CA VAL A 21 9.92 26.56 -10.19
C VAL A 21 10.37 26.31 -8.75
N GLY A 22 11.24 27.17 -8.20
CA GLY A 22 11.68 27.08 -6.80
C GLY A 22 10.52 27.19 -5.81
N SER A 23 9.61 28.14 -6.03
CA SER A 23 8.40 28.31 -5.19
C SER A 23 7.47 27.10 -5.26
N MET A 24 7.32 26.48 -6.44
CA MET A 24 6.46 25.32 -6.63
C MET A 24 7.00 24.09 -5.91
N ILE A 25 8.32 23.87 -5.94
CA ILE A 25 8.99 22.77 -5.21
C ILE A 25 8.81 22.95 -3.69
N LEU A 26 8.95 24.18 -3.18
CA LEU A 26 8.80 24.49 -1.77
C LEU A 26 7.37 24.24 -1.26
N LEU A 27 6.35 24.59 -2.07
CA LEU A 27 4.96 24.31 -1.76
C LEU A 27 4.64 22.81 -1.77
N LEU A 28 5.20 22.05 -2.72
CA LEU A 28 5.04 20.59 -2.77
C LEU A 28 5.68 19.92 -1.55
N ALA A 29 6.89 20.31 -1.16
CA ALA A 29 7.56 19.80 0.02
C ALA A 29 6.78 20.12 1.32
N ALA A 30 6.28 21.35 1.44
CA ALA A 30 5.44 21.75 2.58
C ALA A 30 4.13 20.96 2.63
N GLY A 31 3.50 20.70 1.47
CA GLY A 31 2.29 19.88 1.37
C GLY A 31 2.53 18.44 1.82
N ILE A 32 3.64 17.83 1.40
CA ILE A 32 4.03 16.47 1.82
C ILE A 32 4.27 16.41 3.33
N LEU A 33 5.02 17.37 3.88
CA LEU A 33 5.29 17.44 5.32
C LEU A 33 4.01 17.66 6.13
N PHE A 34 3.08 18.49 5.63
CA PHE A 34 1.79 18.71 6.27
C PHE A 34 0.91 17.45 6.23
N ASN A 35 0.91 16.71 5.12
CA ASN A 35 0.18 15.46 5.00
C ASN A 35 0.73 14.38 5.96
N GLN A 36 2.05 14.24 6.06
CA GLN A 36 2.68 13.36 7.03
C GLN A 36 2.38 13.76 8.48
N HIS A 37 2.29 15.07 8.75
CA HIS A 37 1.92 15.57 10.07
C HIS A 37 0.47 15.22 10.43
N GLN A 38 -0.46 15.33 9.47
CA GLN A 38 -1.86 14.93 9.65
C GLN A 38 -1.99 13.43 9.93
N GLN A 39 -1.28 12.58 9.17
CA GLN A 39 -1.27 11.13 9.40
C GLN A 39 -0.77 10.76 10.81
N ARG A 40 0.29 11.42 11.31
CA ARG A 40 0.78 11.17 12.67
C ARG A 40 -0.24 11.56 13.76
N GLN A 41 -1.05 12.59 13.52
CA GLN A 41 -2.09 13.00 14.47
C GLN A 41 -3.27 12.02 14.51
N THR A 42 -3.62 11.40 13.39
CA THR A 42 -4.68 10.37 13.34
C THR A 42 -4.24 9.08 14.02
N ASP A 43 -2.99 8.67 13.82
CA ASP A 43 -2.45 7.45 14.43
C ASP A 43 -2.38 7.55 15.96
N LEU A 44 -2.02 8.71 16.50
CA LEU A 44 -2.01 8.93 17.95
C LEU A 44 -3.41 8.84 18.56
N LYS A 45 -4.44 9.32 17.87
CA LYS A 45 -5.84 9.19 18.34
C LYS A 45 -6.33 7.75 18.30
N LEU A 46 -5.96 7.00 17.26
CA LEU A 46 -6.27 5.57 17.16
C LEU A 46 -5.56 4.76 18.26
N ALA A 47 -4.28 5.05 18.51
CA ALA A 47 -3.53 4.42 19.58
C ALA A 47 -4.12 4.73 20.97
N GLN A 48 -4.61 5.96 21.18
CA GLN A 48 -5.25 6.35 22.43
C GLN A 48 -6.61 5.66 22.64
N LEU A 49 -7.41 5.50 21.57
CA LEU A 49 -8.65 4.74 21.57
C LEU A 49 -8.39 3.24 21.83
N ALA A 50 -7.36 2.66 21.22
CA ALA A 50 -6.96 1.28 21.45
C ALA A 50 -6.51 1.07 22.92
N LEU A 51 -5.82 2.04 23.51
CA LEU A 51 -5.41 1.99 24.90
C LEU A 51 -6.61 2.11 25.86
N GLU A 52 -7.60 2.96 25.58
CA GLU A 52 -8.85 3.00 26.34
C GLU A 52 -9.66 1.69 26.23
N GLN A 53 -9.76 1.09 25.04
CA GLN A 53 -10.41 -0.21 24.87
C GLN A 53 -9.68 -1.32 25.64
N SER A 54 -8.34 -1.33 25.60
CA SER A 54 -7.55 -2.30 26.37
C SER A 54 -7.78 -2.18 27.89
N LYS A 55 -8.02 -0.95 28.38
CA LYS A 55 -8.32 -0.66 29.78
C LYS A 55 -9.73 -1.10 30.18
N LEU A 56 -10.72 -0.96 29.30
CA LEU A 56 -12.08 -1.45 29.53
C LEU A 56 -12.15 -2.99 29.49
N GLN A 57 -11.36 -3.62 28.64
CA GLN A 57 -11.30 -5.08 28.54
C GLN A 57 -10.59 -5.71 29.77
N SER A 58 -9.55 -5.05 30.29
CA SER A 58 -8.89 -5.47 31.55
C SER A 58 -9.74 -5.20 32.81
N GLN A 59 -10.64 -4.21 32.80
CA GLN A 59 -11.64 -4.03 33.87
C GLN A 59 -12.80 -5.04 33.78
N THR A 60 -13.21 -5.47 32.58
CA THR A 60 -14.28 -6.48 32.42
C THR A 60 -13.81 -7.90 32.80
N ALA A 61 -12.52 -8.20 32.63
CA ALA A 61 -11.92 -9.45 33.12
C ALA A 61 -11.80 -9.51 34.65
N SER A 62 -11.90 -8.37 35.35
CA SER A 62 -11.78 -8.28 36.81
C SER A 62 -13.13 -8.23 37.55
N SER A 63 -14.27 -8.25 36.84
CA SER A 63 -15.62 -8.21 37.44
C SER A 63 -16.43 -9.51 37.27
N SER A 64 -15.84 -10.55 36.66
CA SER A 64 -16.52 -11.83 36.42
C SER A 64 -16.00 -12.95 37.33
N GLN A 65 -15.92 -12.69 38.64
CA GLN A 65 -15.74 -13.77 39.62
C GLN A 65 -16.38 -13.41 40.96
N ALA A 66 -17.71 -13.50 41.05
CA ALA A 66 -18.39 -13.60 42.33
C ALA A 66 -19.76 -14.29 42.20
N SER A 67 -19.89 -15.39 42.95
CA SER A 67 -21.12 -16.04 43.44
C SER A 67 -21.73 -17.18 42.62
N SER A 68 -21.44 -18.43 43.00
CA SER A 68 -22.33 -19.16 43.94
C SER A 68 -21.67 -20.46 44.46
N ALA A 69 -22.17 -20.94 45.59
CA ALA A 69 -21.47 -21.66 46.65
C ALA A 69 -21.58 -23.20 46.64
N THR A 70 -20.54 -23.85 47.20
CA THR A 70 -20.53 -25.00 48.14
C THR A 70 -20.96 -26.41 47.67
N ILE A 71 -20.06 -27.40 47.85
CA ILE A 71 -20.18 -28.58 48.76
C ILE A 71 -18.79 -29.23 48.96
N GLU A 72 -18.61 -29.76 50.16
CA GLU A 72 -17.45 -30.27 50.90
C GLU A 72 -16.75 -31.51 50.31
N GLY A 73 -15.49 -31.75 50.73
CA GLY A 73 -14.83 -33.06 50.57
C GLY A 73 -13.29 -33.09 50.73
N GLU A 74 -12.83 -33.14 51.98
CA GLU A 74 -11.73 -33.99 52.51
C GLU A 74 -10.26 -33.90 51.98
N ILE A 75 -9.44 -33.29 52.84
CA ILE A 75 -8.01 -33.46 53.21
C ILE A 75 -7.14 -34.64 52.68
N SER A 76 -5.94 -34.30 52.18
CA SER A 76 -4.57 -34.86 52.42
C SER A 76 -3.66 -34.37 51.28
N ASP A 77 -2.38 -34.01 51.39
CA ASP A 77 -1.34 -34.29 52.40
C ASP A 77 -0.21 -33.24 52.23
N LEU A 78 0.57 -33.04 53.31
CA LEU A 78 1.76 -32.19 53.41
C LEU A 78 2.94 -32.75 52.58
N ASP A 79 3.87 -31.92 52.08
CA ASP A 79 5.10 -31.55 52.81
C ASP A 79 6.12 -30.74 51.96
N ASP A 80 7.02 -30.07 52.71
CA ASP A 80 8.40 -29.63 52.37
C ASP A 80 8.60 -28.34 51.53
N LEU A 81 8.76 -27.17 52.13
CA LEU A 81 9.92 -26.57 52.84
C LEU A 81 10.87 -25.78 51.92
N THR A 82 10.93 -24.48 52.23
CA THR A 82 11.85 -23.41 51.83
C THR A 82 13.22 -23.81 51.29
N THR A 83 13.63 -23.19 50.17
CA THR A 83 14.96 -22.55 50.05
C THR A 83 14.90 -21.44 48.99
N THR A 84 15.07 -20.20 49.45
CA THR A 84 15.45 -19.05 48.65
C THR A 84 16.75 -19.35 47.91
N THR A 85 16.72 -19.36 46.59
CA THR A 85 17.93 -19.26 45.77
C THR A 85 17.58 -18.38 44.58
N GLU A 86 18.14 -17.17 44.58
CA GLU A 86 18.19 -16.29 43.42
C GLU A 86 18.79 -17.05 42.23
N PRO A 87 18.16 -17.08 41.05
CA PRO A 87 18.86 -17.37 39.83
C PRO A 87 19.23 -16.05 39.14
N SER A 88 20.51 -15.75 39.29
CA SER A 88 21.39 -15.09 38.34
C SER A 88 20.81 -14.86 36.94
N VAL A 89 20.96 -13.61 36.49
CA VAL A 89 20.69 -13.11 35.13
C VAL A 89 21.28 -14.06 34.09
N THR A 90 20.41 -14.79 33.39
CA THR A 90 20.77 -15.57 32.20
C THR A 90 20.09 -14.96 30.98
N GLU A 91 20.90 -14.29 30.16
CA GLU A 91 20.60 -13.69 28.86
C GLU A 91 20.25 -14.75 27.79
N SER A 92 19.13 -15.47 27.94
CA SER A 92 18.72 -16.47 26.93
C SER A 92 17.21 -16.61 26.75
N LYS A 93 16.42 -15.57 27.02
CA LYS A 93 14.96 -15.58 26.80
C LYS A 93 14.43 -14.52 25.83
N VAL A 94 15.31 -13.76 25.20
CA VAL A 94 14.91 -12.77 24.17
C VAL A 94 14.77 -13.43 22.80
N SER A 95 15.59 -14.44 22.48
CA SER A 95 15.61 -15.05 21.13
C SER A 95 14.35 -15.87 20.82
N THR A 96 13.76 -16.56 21.80
CA THR A 96 12.59 -17.43 21.58
C THR A 96 11.28 -16.65 21.43
N VAL A 97 11.17 -15.47 22.08
CA VAL A 97 9.99 -14.62 21.95
C VAL A 97 9.99 -13.91 20.60
N SER A 98 11.15 -13.45 20.12
CA SER A 98 11.28 -12.88 18.78
C SER A 98 10.92 -13.88 17.69
N THR A 99 11.47 -15.10 17.72
CA THR A 99 11.16 -16.13 16.73
C THR A 99 9.70 -16.58 16.77
N ALA A 100 9.07 -16.69 17.94
CA ALA A 100 7.66 -17.04 18.04
C ALA A 100 6.75 -15.90 17.55
N LEU A 101 7.07 -14.64 17.82
CA LEU A 101 6.31 -13.50 17.31
C LEU A 101 6.45 -13.37 15.78
N ASP A 102 7.67 -13.55 15.27
CA ASP A 102 7.98 -13.53 13.83
C ASP A 102 7.30 -14.69 13.10
N SER A 103 7.24 -15.88 13.71
CA SER A 103 6.53 -17.04 13.14
C SER A 103 5.03 -16.82 13.10
N ASN A 104 4.43 -16.29 14.18
CA ASN A 104 3.00 -15.98 14.22
C ASN A 104 2.63 -14.84 13.25
N LEU A 105 3.51 -13.86 13.06
CA LEU A 105 3.32 -12.79 12.08
C LEU A 105 3.46 -13.30 10.65
N ALA A 106 4.41 -14.19 10.39
CA ALA A 106 4.57 -14.86 9.11
C ALA A 106 3.36 -15.75 8.78
N ASP A 107 2.84 -16.51 9.75
CA ASP A 107 1.64 -17.34 9.59
C ASP A 107 0.38 -16.49 9.36
N LEU A 108 0.24 -15.37 10.08
CA LEU A 108 -0.88 -14.45 9.87
C LEU A 108 -0.79 -13.78 8.50
N SER A 109 0.40 -13.35 8.08
CA SER A 109 0.64 -12.82 6.74
C SER A 109 0.30 -13.86 5.67
N MET A 110 0.75 -15.11 5.83
CA MET A 110 0.48 -16.19 4.89
C MET A 110 -1.01 -16.53 4.82
N THR A 111 -1.73 -16.47 5.95
CA THR A 111 -3.18 -16.70 6.00
C THR A 111 -3.96 -15.56 5.34
N VAL A 112 -3.53 -14.31 5.53
CA VAL A 112 -4.11 -13.15 4.83
C VAL A 112 -3.82 -13.23 3.34
N ASP A 113 -2.61 -13.62 2.95
CA ASP A 113 -2.22 -13.81 1.55
C ASP A 113 -2.99 -14.98 0.90
N GLN A 114 -3.32 -16.05 1.64
CA GLN A 114 -4.19 -17.14 1.17
C GLN A 114 -5.66 -16.73 0.96
N GLN A 115 -6.14 -15.65 1.59
CA GLN A 115 -7.46 -15.11 1.27
C GLN A 115 -7.50 -14.45 -0.12
N TYR A 116 -6.33 -14.15 -0.71
CA TYR A 116 -6.23 -13.66 -2.07
C TYR A 116 -6.09 -14.83 -3.05
N HIS A 117 -7.01 -14.83 -4.02
CA HIS A 117 -7.24 -15.72 -5.17
C HIS A 117 -6.13 -16.68 -5.65
N GLU A 118 -5.67 -17.62 -4.83
CA GLU A 118 -4.73 -18.68 -5.22
C GLU A 118 -5.27 -19.55 -6.38
N ASP A 119 -6.59 -19.70 -6.47
CA ASP A 119 -7.28 -20.50 -7.48
C ASP A 119 -7.59 -19.74 -8.79
N LYS A 120 -7.37 -18.42 -8.84
CA LYS A 120 -7.71 -17.61 -10.01
C LYS A 120 -6.47 -16.99 -10.64
N THR A 121 -6.28 -17.27 -11.91
CA THR A 121 -5.22 -16.65 -12.72
C THR A 121 -5.85 -15.89 -13.88
N LEU A 122 -5.37 -14.67 -14.14
CA LEU A 122 -5.74 -13.94 -15.34
C LEU A 122 -5.14 -14.60 -16.59
N SER A 123 -5.89 -14.57 -17.69
CA SER A 123 -5.36 -14.89 -19.01
C SER A 123 -4.21 -13.93 -19.35
N SER A 124 -3.10 -14.47 -19.85
CA SER A 124 -2.02 -13.65 -20.39
C SER A 124 -2.33 -13.11 -21.80
N ASN A 125 -3.45 -13.52 -22.40
CA ASN A 125 -3.88 -13.07 -23.72
C ASN A 125 -4.69 -11.76 -23.61
N PRO A 126 -4.20 -10.62 -24.15
CA PRO A 126 -4.92 -9.35 -24.11
C PRO A 126 -6.30 -9.40 -24.77
N SER A 127 -6.46 -10.24 -25.81
CA SER A 127 -7.71 -10.36 -26.55
C SER A 127 -8.84 -11.01 -25.72
N SER A 128 -8.51 -11.77 -24.66
CA SER A 128 -9.51 -12.24 -23.69
C SER A 128 -10.24 -11.10 -22.99
N TYR A 129 -9.69 -9.89 -23.00
CA TYR A 129 -10.23 -8.68 -22.37
C TYR A 129 -10.65 -7.61 -23.38
N GLY A 130 -10.78 -7.98 -24.67
CA GLY A 130 -11.06 -7.03 -25.74
C GLY A 130 -9.91 -6.06 -26.05
N LEU A 131 -8.69 -6.37 -25.61
CA LEU A 131 -7.51 -5.54 -25.84
C LEU A 131 -6.73 -6.01 -27.07
N LYS A 132 -6.14 -5.04 -27.77
CA LYS A 132 -5.10 -5.28 -28.76
C LYS A 132 -3.76 -5.45 -28.03
N PRO A 133 -2.87 -6.33 -28.52
CA PRO A 133 -1.57 -6.55 -27.89
C PRO A 133 -0.66 -5.31 -28.03
N MET A 134 0.18 -5.04 -27.04
CA MET A 134 1.08 -3.87 -27.06
C MET A 134 2.07 -3.87 -28.23
N LYS A 135 2.41 -5.04 -28.79
CA LYS A 135 3.24 -5.14 -30.00
C LYS A 135 2.65 -4.36 -31.19
N SER A 136 1.32 -4.27 -31.29
CA SER A 136 0.62 -3.56 -32.37
C SER A 136 0.26 -2.11 -32.02
N ALA A 137 0.70 -1.61 -30.86
CA ALA A 137 0.43 -0.24 -30.44
C ALA A 137 1.18 0.79 -31.30
N PRO A 138 0.65 2.03 -31.42
CA PRO A 138 1.41 3.17 -31.91
C PRO A 138 2.69 3.40 -31.09
N GLU A 139 3.75 3.91 -31.72
CA GLU A 139 5.04 4.15 -31.05
C GLU A 139 4.94 5.14 -29.88
N ASP A 140 4.13 6.19 -30.02
CA ASP A 140 3.89 7.16 -28.95
C ASP A 140 3.30 6.49 -27.70
N LEU A 141 2.36 5.55 -27.89
CA LEU A 141 1.80 4.77 -26.78
C LEU A 141 2.88 3.88 -26.15
N LYS A 142 3.74 3.24 -26.96
CA LYS A 142 4.82 2.41 -26.42
C LYS A 142 5.81 3.23 -25.59
N ALA A 143 6.15 4.44 -26.05
CA ALA A 143 7.02 5.36 -25.31
C ALA A 143 6.40 5.76 -23.96
N ILE A 144 5.13 6.19 -23.95
CA ILE A 144 4.42 6.52 -22.72
C ILE A 144 4.36 5.32 -21.76
N VAL A 145 4.05 4.12 -22.28
CA VAL A 145 3.98 2.91 -21.46
C VAL A 145 5.35 2.52 -20.88
N ALA A 146 6.44 2.79 -21.61
CA ALA A 146 7.80 2.57 -21.11
C ALA A 146 8.12 3.47 -19.89
N GLU A 147 7.52 4.66 -19.80
CA GLU A 147 7.63 5.55 -18.64
C GLU A 147 6.68 5.16 -17.50
N ILE A 148 5.45 4.73 -17.84
CA ILE A 148 4.43 4.32 -16.86
C ILE A 148 4.85 3.06 -16.11
N ASN A 149 5.34 2.03 -16.80
CA ASN A 149 5.56 0.71 -16.21
C ASN A 149 6.55 0.72 -15.01
N PRO A 150 7.70 1.42 -15.06
CA PRO A 150 8.58 1.54 -13.91
C PRO A 150 7.92 2.23 -12.70
N MET A 151 7.18 3.32 -12.93
CA MET A 151 6.48 4.05 -11.85
C MET A 151 5.39 3.19 -11.23
N LEU A 152 4.60 2.52 -12.07
CA LEU A 152 3.55 1.61 -11.63
C LEU A 152 4.11 0.46 -10.81
N ARG A 153 5.19 -0.18 -11.28
CA ARG A 153 5.83 -1.26 -10.54
C ARG A 153 6.32 -0.79 -9.17
N ALA A 154 6.98 0.37 -9.10
CA ALA A 154 7.46 0.93 -7.84
C ALA A 154 6.31 1.20 -6.86
N HIS A 155 5.21 1.78 -7.36
CA HIS A 155 4.01 2.02 -6.56
C HIS A 155 3.39 0.72 -6.05
N LEU A 156 3.21 -0.29 -6.92
CA LEU A 156 2.67 -1.58 -6.50
C LEU A 156 3.58 -2.31 -5.51
N MET A 157 4.90 -2.16 -5.63
CA MET A 157 5.82 -2.71 -4.63
C MET A 157 5.61 -2.07 -3.25
N ASP A 158 5.42 -0.76 -3.20
CA ASP A 158 5.16 -0.03 -1.95
C ASP A 158 3.81 -0.42 -1.35
N GLU A 159 2.73 -0.35 -2.14
CA GLU A 159 1.35 -0.66 -1.70
C GLU A 159 1.18 -2.11 -1.27
N TRP A 160 1.89 -3.05 -1.90
CA TRP A 160 1.82 -4.46 -1.56
C TRP A 160 2.89 -4.89 -0.54
N GLY A 161 3.81 -4.00 -0.17
CA GLY A 161 4.91 -4.33 0.76
C GLY A 161 5.85 -5.39 0.19
N ARG A 162 6.27 -5.24 -1.07
CA ARG A 162 7.18 -6.15 -1.77
C ARG A 162 8.60 -5.57 -1.74
N ALA A 163 9.54 -6.39 -1.31
CA ALA A 163 10.93 -5.99 -1.13
C ALA A 163 11.72 -6.02 -2.44
N SER A 164 11.27 -6.82 -3.41
CA SER A 164 11.98 -6.98 -4.68
C SER A 164 11.03 -7.09 -5.88
N ALA A 165 11.55 -6.70 -7.04
CA ALA A 165 10.76 -6.54 -8.26
C ALA A 165 10.33 -7.87 -8.91
N ASP A 166 11.01 -8.97 -8.58
CA ASP A 166 10.66 -10.34 -9.00
C ASP A 166 9.42 -10.87 -8.27
N GLN A 167 9.03 -10.23 -7.17
CA GLN A 167 7.77 -10.54 -6.47
C GLN A 167 6.55 -9.93 -7.14
N LEU A 168 6.73 -9.16 -8.23
CA LEU A 168 5.65 -8.64 -9.06
C LEU A 168 5.83 -9.12 -10.50
N ALA A 169 4.74 -9.58 -11.11
CA ALA A 169 4.74 -9.92 -12.52
C ALA A 169 3.65 -9.13 -13.25
N LYS A 170 4.01 -8.61 -14.43
CA LYS A 170 3.02 -8.07 -15.36
C LYS A 170 2.39 -9.25 -16.11
N ARG A 171 1.10 -9.50 -15.89
CA ARG A 171 0.40 -10.68 -16.43
C ARG A 171 -0.13 -10.47 -17.83
N VAL A 172 -0.67 -9.29 -18.08
CA VAL A 172 -1.23 -8.94 -19.37
C VAL A 172 -1.14 -7.44 -19.54
N ASP A 173 -0.79 -7.01 -20.75
CA ASP A 173 -0.86 -5.61 -21.15
C ASP A 173 -1.47 -5.49 -22.53
N GLY A 174 -2.19 -4.40 -22.73
CA GLY A 174 -2.88 -4.18 -23.97
C GLY A 174 -3.47 -2.79 -24.06
N TRP A 175 -3.96 -2.50 -25.25
CA TRP A 175 -4.51 -1.20 -25.55
C TRP A 175 -5.79 -1.32 -26.36
N THR A 176 -6.61 -0.29 -26.26
CA THR A 176 -7.80 -0.11 -27.09
C THR A 176 -7.88 1.33 -27.52
N GLU A 177 -8.64 1.55 -28.59
CA GLU A 177 -8.86 2.86 -29.14
C GLU A 177 -10.34 3.00 -29.44
N GLN A 178 -10.91 4.11 -28.98
CA GLN A 178 -12.31 4.41 -29.17
C GLN A 178 -12.43 5.90 -29.49
N ALA A 179 -12.84 6.19 -30.73
CA ALA A 179 -12.91 7.55 -31.28
C ALA A 179 -11.60 8.33 -31.06
N ASP A 180 -11.66 9.44 -30.32
CA ASP A 180 -10.52 10.31 -30.01
C ASP A 180 -9.79 9.90 -28.72
N SER A 181 -10.07 8.73 -28.16
CA SER A 181 -9.44 8.28 -26.92
C SER A 181 -8.65 6.99 -27.10
N LEU A 182 -7.51 6.94 -26.44
CA LEU A 182 -6.64 5.78 -26.40
C LEU A 182 -6.55 5.30 -24.95
N THR A 183 -6.71 3.99 -24.75
CA THR A 183 -6.76 3.37 -23.43
C THR A 183 -5.67 2.32 -23.33
N TYR A 184 -4.79 2.47 -22.35
CA TYR A 184 -3.83 1.45 -21.93
C TYR A 184 -4.38 0.71 -20.70
N ARG A 185 -4.29 -0.61 -20.72
CA ARG A 185 -4.68 -1.48 -19.60
C ARG A 185 -3.59 -2.51 -19.38
N THR A 186 -3.25 -2.71 -18.11
CA THR A 186 -2.29 -3.73 -17.71
C THR A 186 -2.72 -4.35 -16.39
N ALA A 187 -2.53 -5.64 -16.23
CA ALA A 187 -2.73 -6.32 -14.96
C ALA A 187 -1.38 -6.77 -14.40
N TRP A 188 -1.22 -6.54 -13.11
CA TRP A 188 -0.08 -6.98 -12.34
C TRP A 188 -0.57 -7.88 -11.23
N ASP A 189 0.25 -8.87 -10.90
CA ASP A 189 0.06 -9.67 -9.72
C ASP A 189 1.36 -9.82 -8.93
N SER A 190 1.21 -10.33 -7.72
CA SER A 190 2.33 -10.64 -6.84
C SER A 190 2.51 -12.14 -6.63
N ASP A 191 3.66 -12.51 -6.08
CA ASP A 191 3.97 -13.84 -5.55
C ASP A 191 3.04 -14.29 -4.40
N ARG A 192 2.20 -13.37 -3.88
CA ARG A 192 1.22 -13.58 -2.80
C ARG A 192 -0.22 -13.41 -3.29
N TYR A 193 -0.47 -13.71 -4.56
CA TYR A 193 -1.81 -13.79 -5.16
C TYR A 193 -2.64 -12.49 -5.16
N GLN A 194 -2.04 -11.34 -4.81
CA GLN A 194 -2.67 -10.04 -5.01
C GLN A 194 -2.65 -9.70 -6.50
N CYS A 195 -3.72 -9.12 -7.00
CA CYS A 195 -3.83 -8.76 -8.41
C CYS A 195 -4.62 -7.46 -8.58
N THR A 196 -4.12 -6.57 -9.43
CA THR A 196 -4.82 -5.34 -9.82
C THR A 196 -4.68 -5.03 -11.30
N TRP A 197 -5.73 -4.47 -11.87
CA TRP A 197 -5.69 -3.78 -13.15
C TRP A 197 -5.34 -2.33 -12.94
N TYR A 198 -4.41 -1.84 -13.74
CA TYR A 198 -4.17 -0.42 -13.94
C TYR A 198 -4.72 -0.01 -15.31
N VAL A 199 -5.52 1.07 -15.31
CA VAL A 199 -6.18 1.59 -16.51
C VAL A 199 -5.86 3.07 -16.64
N VAL A 200 -5.43 3.48 -17.83
CA VAL A 200 -5.27 4.90 -18.18
C VAL A 200 -5.89 5.13 -19.53
N ARG A 201 -6.67 6.19 -19.63
CA ARG A 201 -7.29 6.65 -20.87
C ARG A 201 -6.96 8.12 -21.07
N TRP A 202 -6.53 8.47 -22.27
CA TRP A 202 -6.22 9.85 -22.64
C TRP A 202 -6.87 10.24 -23.98
N ASP A 203 -7.05 11.54 -24.17
CA ASP A 203 -7.46 12.12 -25.44
C ASP A 203 -6.25 12.18 -26.39
N LYS A 204 -6.43 11.64 -27.59
CA LYS A 204 -5.37 11.53 -28.60
C LYS A 204 -4.92 12.87 -29.15
N ARG A 205 -5.78 13.90 -29.11
CA ARG A 205 -5.56 15.20 -29.78
C ARG A 205 -4.65 16.09 -28.96
N ASN A 206 -4.77 16.04 -27.64
CA ASN A 206 -4.02 16.90 -26.72
C ASN A 206 -3.23 16.13 -25.65
N ASN A 207 -3.26 14.80 -25.71
CA ASN A 207 -2.57 13.89 -24.78
C ASN A 207 -2.96 14.10 -23.31
N GLN A 208 -4.16 14.62 -23.02
CA GLN A 208 -4.65 14.80 -21.66
C GLN A 208 -5.24 13.51 -21.11
N ILE A 209 -4.87 13.15 -19.89
CA ILE A 209 -5.47 12.03 -19.16
C ILE A 209 -6.95 12.34 -18.91
N LEU A 210 -7.82 11.49 -19.45
CA LEU A 210 -9.26 11.53 -19.25
C LEU A 210 -9.67 10.73 -18.01
N ASN A 211 -9.01 9.60 -17.77
CA ASN A 211 -9.26 8.74 -16.63
C ASN A 211 -8.01 7.92 -16.30
N GLN A 212 -7.76 7.69 -15.02
CA GLN A 212 -6.68 6.85 -14.52
C GLN A 212 -7.14 6.19 -13.22
N GLY A 213 -6.85 4.91 -13.04
CA GLY A 213 -7.17 4.24 -11.79
C GLY A 213 -6.86 2.75 -11.76
N TYR A 214 -7.19 2.17 -10.62
CA TYR A 214 -7.03 0.75 -10.33
C TYR A 214 -8.38 0.04 -10.28
N LEU A 215 -8.43 -1.20 -10.74
CA LEU A 215 -9.61 -2.07 -10.66
C LEU A 215 -9.19 -3.45 -10.13
N PRO A 216 -10.02 -4.12 -9.33
CA PRO A 216 -9.74 -5.49 -8.92
C PRO A 216 -9.70 -6.44 -10.13
N CYS A 217 -8.95 -7.52 -10.02
CA CYS A 217 -8.86 -8.53 -11.08
C CYS A 217 -10.10 -9.42 -11.19
N PHE A 218 -10.80 -9.66 -10.07
CA PHE A 218 -11.91 -10.61 -9.95
C PHE A 218 -13.09 -10.02 -9.19
#